data_AF-A0A9D6RJA6-F1
#
_entry.id   AF-A0A9D6RJA6-F1
#
_cell.length_a   1.000
_cell.length_b   1.000
_cell.length_c   1.000
_cell.angle_alpha   90.00
_cell.angle_beta   90.00
_cell.angle_gamma   90.00
#
_symmetry.space_group_name_H-M   'P 1'
#
loop_
_entity.id
_entity.type
_entity.pdbx_description
1 polymer ?
#
loop_
_entity_poly.entity_id
_entity_poly.type
_entity_poly.pdbx_seq_one_letter_code
_entity_poly.pdbx_strand_id
1 'polypeptide(L)'
;MWNEPEPEQLEELIERVSDFLVRRQLGVIGIIMLESSKPLTLAGSQLLIFLAPLVRCFLQLPDYPLLVHLLEDRRRVEQLIRAIERKEDGRA
;
A
#
# COMPACT_ATOMS: atom_id res chain seq x y z
N MET A 1 -14.33 13.89 10.17
CA MET A 1 -14.87 12.54 9.89
C MET A 1 -14.41 12.22 8.49
N TRP A 2 -13.40 11.36 8.33
CA TRP A 2 -12.96 10.94 7.00
C TRP A 2 -14.12 10.14 6.39
N ASN A 3 -14.49 10.43 5.15
CA ASN A 3 -15.46 9.58 4.46
C ASN A 3 -14.80 8.25 4.16
N GLU A 4 -15.55 7.16 4.30
CA GLU A 4 -15.11 5.85 3.83
C GLU A 4 -14.90 5.94 2.31
N PRO A 5 -13.73 5.57 1.79
CA PRO A 5 -13.45 5.66 0.37
C PRO A 5 -14.23 4.60 -0.41
N GLU A 6 -14.59 4.95 -1.65
CA GLU A 6 -15.25 4.02 -2.54
C GLU A 6 -14.31 2.83 -2.86
N PRO A 7 -14.83 1.60 -2.97
CA PRO A 7 -14.01 0.41 -3.25
C PRO A 7 -13.11 0.57 -4.48
N GLU A 8 -13.64 1.18 -5.55
CA GLU A 8 -12.91 1.44 -6.80
C GLU A 8 -11.66 2.30 -6.57
N GLN A 9 -11.71 3.30 -5.68
CA GLN A 9 -10.57 4.17 -5.38
C GLN A 9 -9.43 3.42 -4.70
N LEU A 10 -9.76 2.44 -3.86
CA LEU A 10 -8.79 1.59 -3.19
C LEU A 10 -8.18 0.57 -4.16
N GLU A 11 -8.97 0.04 -5.10
CA GLU A 11 -8.48 -0.84 -6.16
C GLU A 11 -7.51 -0.11 -7.11
N GLU A 12 -7.87 1.11 -7.55
CA GLU A 12 -6.97 1.96 -8.35
C GLU A 12 -5.67 2.27 -7.60
N LEU A 13 -5.75 2.54 -6.29
CA LEU A 13 -4.57 2.77 -5.47
C LEU A 13 -3.67 1.52 -5.42
N ILE A 14 -4.26 0.34 -5.23
CA ILE A 14 -3.53 -0.94 -5.21
C ILE A 14 -2.79 -1.17 -6.53
N GLU A 15 -3.48 -0.99 -7.65
CA GLU A 15 -2.91 -1.18 -8.98
C GLU A 15 -1.76 -0.18 -9.25
N ARG A 16 -1.94 1.08 -8.87
CA ARG A 16 -0.91 2.12 -9.05
C ARG A 16 0.31 1.90 -8.16
N VAL A 17 0.11 1.53 -6.89
CA VAL A 17 1.22 1.28 -5.95
C VAL A 17 1.98 0.02 -6.35
N SER A 18 1.30 -1.05 -6.73
CA SER A 18 1.96 -2.27 -7.21
C SER A 18 2.78 -2.02 -8.48
N ASP A 19 2.24 -1.29 -9.46
CA ASP A 19 2.97 -0.87 -10.67
C ASP A 19 4.23 -0.06 -10.33
N PHE A 20 4.09 0.89 -9.42
CA PHE A 20 5.20 1.74 -9.00
C PHE A 20 6.35 0.91 -8.43
N LEU A 21 6.03 -0.04 -7.54
CA LEU A 21 7.01 -0.87 -6.85
C LEU A 21 7.73 -1.80 -7.83
N VAL A 22 6.99 -2.52 -8.67
CA VAL A 22 7.58 -3.46 -9.63
C VAL A 22 8.45 -2.76 -10.67
N ARG A 23 7.97 -1.66 -11.26
CA ARG A 23 8.75 -0.89 -12.27
C ARG A 23 10.07 -0.34 -11.73
N ARG A 24 10.20 -0.21 -10.40
CA ARG A 24 11.41 0.30 -9.72
C ARG A 24 12.23 -0.79 -9.04
N GLN A 25 11.90 -2.07 -9.27
CA GLN A 25 12.56 -3.22 -8.61
C GLN A 25 12.45 -3.15 -7.07
N LEU A 26 11.35 -2.59 -6.58
CA LEU A 26 11.02 -2.45 -5.16
C LEU A 26 9.97 -3.45 -4.69
N GLY A 27 9.44 -4.34 -5.55
CA GLY A 27 8.33 -5.23 -5.20
C GLY A 27 8.63 -6.12 -4.00
N VAL A 28 9.79 -6.78 -3.99
CA VAL A 28 10.22 -7.65 -2.89
C VAL A 28 10.35 -6.88 -1.56
N ILE A 29 10.99 -5.71 -1.57
CA ILE A 29 11.14 -4.88 -0.37
C ILE A 29 9.77 -4.36 0.09
N GLY A 30 8.89 -3.99 -0.85
CA GLY A 30 7.53 -3.55 -0.58
C GLY A 30 6.70 -4.63 0.11
N ILE A 31 6.78 -5.89 -0.36
CA ILE A 31 6.10 -7.03 0.26
C ILE A 31 6.58 -7.24 1.69
N ILE A 32 7.89 -7.22 1.94
CA ILE A 32 8.44 -7.39 3.30
C ILE A 32 7.95 -6.29 4.24
N MET A 33 7.90 -5.03 3.78
CA MET A 33 7.37 -3.91 4.57
C MET A 33 5.87 -4.07 4.86
N LEU A 34 5.09 -4.49 3.87
CA LEU A 34 3.65 -4.71 4.01
C LEU A 34 3.34 -5.90 4.93
N GLU A 35 4.05 -7.02 4.81
CA GLU A 35 3.97 -8.16 5.74
C GLU A 35 4.29 -7.75 7.18
N SER A 36 5.30 -6.90 7.35
CA SER A 36 5.70 -6.38 8.66
C SER A 36 4.64 -5.46 9.29
N SER A 37 3.70 -4.92 8.51
CA SER A 37 2.56 -4.13 9.01
C SER A 37 1.36 -4.98 9.46
N LYS A 38 1.29 -6.28 9.08
CA LYS A 38 0.22 -7.19 9.52
C LYS A 38 0.15 -7.40 11.05
N PRO A 39 1.25 -7.50 11.82
CA PRO A 39 1.18 -7.47 13.28
C PRO A 39 0.74 -6.07 13.75
N LEU A 40 -0.55 -5.92 14.03
CA LEU A 40 -1.24 -4.67 14.42
C LEU A 40 -0.76 -4.04 15.75
N THR A 41 0.36 -4.48 16.32
CA THR A 41 0.93 -3.97 17.58
C THR A 41 1.98 -2.87 17.39
N LEU A 42 2.43 -2.59 16.16
CA LEU A 42 3.13 -1.33 15.88
C LEU A 42 2.07 -0.25 15.74
N ALA A 43 2.02 0.70 16.69
CA ALA A 43 1.11 1.84 16.65
C ALA A 43 0.95 2.37 15.21
N GLY A 44 -0.25 2.25 14.61
CA GLY A 44 -0.49 2.56 13.19
C GLY A 44 -0.05 3.98 12.78
N SER A 45 0.02 4.89 13.75
CA SER A 45 0.63 6.22 13.64
C SER A 45 2.12 6.22 13.29
N GLN A 46 2.93 5.33 13.86
CA GLN A 46 4.38 5.29 13.66
C GLN A 46 4.77 4.73 12.29
N LEU A 47 3.98 3.79 11.77
CA LEU A 47 4.26 3.14 10.49
C LEU A 47 4.04 4.11 9.32
N LEU A 48 2.98 4.93 9.38
CA LEU A 48 2.73 6.00 8.42
C LEU A 48 3.76 7.14 8.52
N ILE A 49 4.21 7.50 9.72
CA ILE A 49 5.29 8.49 9.91
C ILE A 49 6.61 7.97 9.33
N PHE A 50 6.91 6.68 9.53
CA PHE A 50 8.07 6.02 8.95
C PHE A 50 8.01 5.96 7.41
N LEU A 51 6.84 5.66 6.86
CA LEU A 51 6.61 5.61 5.41
C LEU A 51 6.41 7.00 4.76
N ALA A 52 6.23 8.07 5.54
CA ALA A 52 5.95 9.41 5.01
C ALA A 52 6.94 9.92 3.93
N PRO A 53 8.27 9.70 4.00
CA PRO A 53 9.20 10.14 2.97
C PRO A 53 9.00 9.39 1.65
N LEU A 54 8.61 8.12 1.73
CA LEU A 54 8.31 7.27 0.59
C LEU A 54 6.97 7.69 -0.02
N VAL A 55 5.93 7.76 0.80
CA VAL A 55 4.58 8.19 0.41
C VAL A 55 4.61 9.53 -0.33
N ARG A 56 5.35 10.54 0.15
CA ARG A 56 5.44 11.85 -0.51
C ARG A 56 6.15 11.83 -1.88
N CYS A 57 6.98 10.82 -2.15
CA CYS A 57 7.68 10.69 -3.43
C CYS A 57 6.81 10.07 -4.54
N PHE A 58 5.71 9.39 -4.21
CA PHE A 58 4.91 8.67 -5.22
C PHE A 58 3.38 8.70 -5.04
N LEU A 59 2.88 9.11 -3.87
CA LEU A 59 1.46 9.33 -3.61
C LEU A 59 1.18 10.83 -3.60
N GLN A 60 0.16 11.26 -4.35
CA GLN A 60 -0.29 12.64 -4.27
C GLN A 60 -1.01 12.83 -2.92
N LEU A 61 -1.09 14.07 -2.42
CA LEU A 61 -1.81 14.38 -1.17
C LEU A 61 -3.21 13.73 -1.03
N PRO A 62 -4.06 13.62 -2.08
CA PRO A 62 -5.37 12.95 -1.97
C PRO A 62 -5.30 11.44 -1.73
N ASP A 63 -4.15 10.80 -1.97
CA ASP A 63 -4.01 9.35 -1.79
C ASP A 63 -3.65 8.96 -0.36
N TYR A 64 -3.24 9.92 0.48
CA TYR A 64 -2.85 9.66 1.86
C TYR A 64 -3.97 9.02 2.69
N PRO A 65 -5.22 9.53 2.68
CA PRO A 65 -6.32 8.90 3.41
C PRO A 65 -6.67 7.52 2.88
N LEU A 66 -6.59 7.31 1.56
CA LEU A 66 -6.80 6.01 0.91
C LEU A 66 -5.75 4.99 1.38
N LEU A 67 -4.49 5.40 1.47
CA LEU A 67 -3.42 4.56 1.98
C LEU A 67 -3.64 4.18 3.45
N VAL A 68 -4.10 5.12 4.29
CA VAL A 68 -4.44 4.81 5.70
C VAL A 68 -5.53 3.73 5.76
N HIS A 69 -6.63 3.91 5.02
CA HIS A 69 -7.72 2.92 5.00
C HIS A 69 -7.27 1.56 4.45
N LEU A 70 -6.37 1.56 3.45
CA LEU A 70 -5.78 0.32 2.91
C LEU A 70 -4.96 -0.41 3.98
N LEU A 71 -4.12 0.31 4.73
CA LEU A 71 -3.22 -0.28 5.73
C LEU A 71 -3.95 -0.72 7.01
N GLU A 72 -5.09 -0.13 7.34
CA GLU A 72 -5.92 -0.54 8.49
C GLU A 72 -6.64 -1.88 8.27
N ASP A 73 -6.95 -2.23 7.02
CA ASP A 73 -7.59 -3.51 6.67
C ASP A 73 -6.57 -4.55 6.17
N ARG A 74 -6.32 -5.57 7.00
CA ARG A 74 -5.44 -6.70 6.66
C ARG A 74 -5.79 -7.36 5.32
N ARG A 75 -7.07 -7.42 4.94
CA ARG A 75 -7.48 -8.02 3.66
C ARG A 75 -7.02 -7.18 2.48
N ARG A 76 -7.01 -5.85 2.62
CA ARG A 76 -6.56 -4.91 1.59
C ARG A 76 -5.04 -4.87 1.48
N VAL A 77 -4.33 -4.96 2.61
CA VAL A 77 -2.87 -5.18 2.61
C VAL A 77 -2.50 -6.47 1.86
N GLU A 78 -3.23 -7.56 2.11
CA GLU A 78 -3.05 -8.82 1.40
C GLU A 78 -3.34 -8.69 -0.11
N GLN A 79 -4.39 -7.96 -0.49
CA GLN A 79 -4.68 -7.66 -1.90
C GLN A 79 -3.53 -6.91 -2.58
N LEU A 80 -2.94 -5.92 -1.90
CA LEU A 80 -1.79 -5.18 -2.41
C LEU A 80 -0.56 -6.08 -2.59
N ILE A 81 -0.24 -6.92 -1.60
CA ILE A 81 0.87 -7.88 -1.68
C ILE A 81 0.69 -8.79 -2.90
N ARG A 82 -0.49 -9.38 -3.07
CA ARG A 82 -0.78 -10.26 -4.22
C ARG A 82 -0.72 -9.53 -5.55
N ALA A 83 -1.12 -8.26 -5.60
CA ALA A 83 -0.99 -7.45 -6.81
C ALA A 83 0.48 -7.23 -7.18
N ILE A 84 1.35 -6.98 -6.19
CA ILE A 84 2.80 -6.87 -6.41
C ILE A 84 3.37 -8.20 -6.90
N GLU A 85 3.06 -9.32 -6.23
CA GLU A 85 3.52 -10.66 -6.61
C GLU A 85 3.12 -11.03 -8.04
N ARG A 86 1.84 -10.84 -8.41
CA ARG A 86 1.35 -11.11 -9.78
C ARG A 86 2.16 -10.36 -10.84
N LYS A 87 2.53 -9.11 -10.56
CA LYS A 87 3.27 -8.24 -11.48
C LYS A 87 4.76 -8.57 -11.55
N GLU A 88 5.39 -8.91 -10.42
CA GLU A 88 6.78 -9.41 -10.39
C GLU A 88 6.91 -10.73 -11.16
N ASP A 89 5.95 -11.64 -11.02
CA ASP A 89 5.92 -12.93 -11.72
C ASP A 89 5.65 -12.81 -13.24
N GLY A 90 5.43 -11.60 -13.76
CA GLY A 90 5.06 -11.37 -15.16
C GLY A 90 3.68 -11.93 -15.55
N ARG A 91 2.81 -12.19 -14.56
CA ARG A 91 1.42 -12.69 -14.76
C ARG A 91 0.43 -11.51 -14.81
N ALA A 92 0.74 -10.52 -15.64
CA ALA A 92 -0.09 -9.33 -15.87
C ALA A 92 -0.88 -9.46 -17.17
#